data_AF-A0A9D7T7J0-F1
#
_entry.id   AF-A0A9D7T7J0-F1
#
_cell.length_a   1.000
_cell.length_b   1.000
_cell.length_c   1.000
_cell.angle_alpha   90.00
_cell.angle_beta   90.00
_cell.angle_gamma   90.00
#
_symmetry.space_group_name_H-M   'P 1'
#
loop_
_entity.id
_entity.type
_entity.pdbx_description
1 polymer ?
#
loop_
_entity_poly.entity_id
_entity_poly.type
_entity_poly.pdbx_seq_one_letter_code
_entity_poly.pdbx_strand_id
1 'polypeptide(L)'
;MKTATLGAQTYLPEPEDEAASASLAAMLTVVAPQGADQAVLVTRNGTAIPLPPQVHEILLKVAEALATGMSVTVAPLHARLTTQEAADFLGISRPTLVRMLEAGKLPMTKPGRHRFVMLRDLLDFREEECRVRNEALGRMIDSAEHDDLYTKTDGARLMRTSVVSGERAGRPVERENSTDLTDA
;
A
#
# COMPACT_ATOMS: atom_id res chain seq x y z
N MET A 1 14.53 -7.43 -37.46
CA MET A 1 14.23 -7.62 -36.01
C MET A 1 12.74 -7.78 -35.86
N LYS A 2 12.27 -8.93 -35.36
CA LYS A 2 10.84 -9.24 -35.20
C LYS A 2 10.36 -8.55 -33.92
N THR A 3 9.76 -7.37 -34.01
CA THR A 3 9.11 -6.73 -32.86
C THR A 3 7.94 -7.62 -32.44
N ALA A 4 8.13 -8.42 -31.39
CA ALA A 4 7.03 -9.10 -30.74
C ALA A 4 6.12 -8.02 -30.16
N THR A 5 4.88 -7.95 -30.66
CA THR A 5 3.84 -7.13 -30.04
C THR A 5 3.54 -7.75 -28.68
N LEU A 6 4.17 -7.25 -27.61
CA LEU A 6 3.79 -7.62 -26.25
C LEU A 6 2.34 -7.14 -26.04
N GLY A 7 1.40 -8.06 -25.85
CA GLY A 7 0.09 -7.73 -25.29
C GLY A 7 0.21 -7.47 -23.79
N ALA A 8 -0.84 -6.92 -23.17
CA ALA A 8 -0.94 -6.94 -21.72
C ALA A 8 -1.06 -8.40 -21.25
N GLN A 9 -0.20 -8.82 -20.32
CA GLN A 9 -0.28 -10.13 -19.66
C GLN A 9 -0.23 -9.95 -18.15
N THR A 10 -1.11 -10.65 -17.44
CA THR A 10 -1.14 -10.70 -15.98
C THR A 10 -0.60 -12.06 -15.53
N TYR A 11 0.41 -12.02 -14.68
CA TYR A 11 1.02 -13.17 -14.04
C TYR A 11 0.42 -13.30 -12.64
N LEU A 12 -0.14 -14.47 -12.36
CA LEU A 12 -0.67 -14.85 -11.04
C LEU A 12 0.36 -15.74 -10.37
N PRO A 13 0.80 -15.45 -9.14
CA PRO A 13 1.67 -16.36 -8.40
C PRO A 13 0.88 -17.64 -8.06
N GLU A 14 1.42 -18.78 -8.45
CA GLU A 14 0.98 -20.07 -7.92
C GLU A 14 1.59 -20.26 -6.52
N PRO A 15 0.87 -20.91 -5.58
CA PRO A 15 1.35 -21.05 -4.20
C PRO A 15 2.68 -21.82 -4.08
N GLU A 16 3.04 -22.62 -5.08
CA GLU A 16 4.34 -23.31 -5.17
C GLU A 16 5.51 -22.36 -5.50
N ASP A 17 5.22 -21.24 -6.18
CA ASP A 17 6.20 -20.27 -6.64
C ASP A 17 6.40 -19.11 -5.66
N GLU A 18 5.57 -18.98 -4.61
CA GLU A 18 5.69 -17.93 -3.60
C GLU A 18 7.04 -17.99 -2.87
N ALA A 19 7.48 -19.19 -2.47
CA ALA A 19 8.76 -19.39 -1.80
C ALA A 19 9.95 -19.06 -2.73
N ALA A 20 9.85 -19.42 -4.02
CA ALA A 20 10.85 -19.09 -5.02
C ALA A 20 10.90 -17.57 -5.27
N SER A 21 9.74 -16.91 -5.33
CA SER A 21 9.62 -15.46 -5.50
C SER A 21 10.16 -14.70 -4.29
N ALA A 22 9.89 -15.18 -3.07
CA ALA A 22 10.44 -14.62 -1.84
C ALA A 22 11.97 -14.75 -1.78
N SER A 23 12.50 -15.91 -2.18
CA SER A 23 13.95 -16.14 -2.29
C SER A 23 14.58 -15.21 -3.32
N LEU A 24 13.96 -15.06 -4.49
CA LEU A 24 14.40 -14.13 -5.53
C LEU A 24 14.40 -12.68 -5.03
N ALA A 25 13.34 -12.24 -4.35
CA ALA A 25 13.24 -10.89 -3.76
C ALA A 25 14.36 -10.66 -2.73
N ALA A 26 14.59 -11.63 -1.84
CA ALA A 26 15.68 -11.56 -0.87
C ALA A 26 17.07 -11.47 -1.54
N MET A 27 17.32 -12.27 -2.59
CA MET A 27 18.56 -12.21 -3.35
C MET A 27 18.76 -10.86 -4.07
N LEU A 28 17.70 -10.31 -4.67
CA LEU A 28 17.75 -9.00 -5.33
C LEU A 28 17.97 -7.85 -4.33
N THR A 29 17.49 -7.97 -3.09
CA THR A 29 17.74 -6.99 -2.01
C THR A 29 19.17 -7.05 -1.48
N VAL A 30 19.73 -8.27 -1.31
CA VAL A 30 21.12 -8.45 -0.83
C VAL A 30 22.14 -7.95 -1.86
N VAL A 31 21.82 -8.00 -3.14
CA VAL A 31 22.63 -7.45 -4.26
C VAL A 31 22.32 -5.96 -4.49
N ALA A 32 21.81 -5.24 -3.48
CA ALA A 32 21.75 -3.78 -3.53
C ALA A 32 23.18 -3.23 -3.75
N PRO A 33 23.38 -2.32 -4.71
CA PRO A 33 24.69 -2.06 -5.31
C PRO A 33 25.67 -1.40 -4.32
N GLN A 34 26.44 -2.22 -3.62
CA GLN A 34 27.64 -1.81 -2.92
C GLN A 34 28.80 -1.74 -3.91
N GLY A 35 28.78 -0.76 -4.83
CA GLY A 35 29.90 -0.44 -5.72
C GLY A 35 30.24 -1.50 -6.80
N ALA A 36 30.27 -1.07 -8.06
CA ALA A 36 30.80 -1.77 -9.25
C ALA A 36 30.27 -3.18 -9.62
N ASP A 37 29.65 -3.93 -8.72
CA ASP A 37 29.07 -5.26 -8.99
C ASP A 37 27.64 -5.11 -9.50
N GLN A 38 27.51 -5.10 -10.82
CA GLN A 38 26.22 -5.14 -11.51
C GLN A 38 25.64 -6.55 -11.45
N ALA A 39 24.39 -6.70 -11.00
CA ALA A 39 23.69 -7.98 -11.02
C ALA A 39 23.71 -8.58 -12.45
N VAL A 40 23.90 -9.89 -12.56
CA VAL A 40 23.94 -10.60 -13.85
C VAL A 40 22.77 -11.58 -13.95
N LEU A 41 22.08 -11.55 -15.10
CA LEU A 41 21.09 -12.56 -15.46
C LEU A 41 21.81 -13.70 -16.17
N VAL A 42 21.77 -14.90 -15.59
CA VAL A 42 22.28 -16.11 -16.24
C VAL A 42 21.15 -16.76 -17.03
N THR A 43 21.30 -16.79 -18.36
CA THR A 43 20.34 -17.46 -19.24
C THR A 43 20.42 -18.98 -19.06
N ARG A 44 19.40 -19.71 -19.55
CA ARG A 44 19.39 -21.19 -19.54
C ARG A 44 20.62 -21.81 -20.22
N ASN A 45 21.25 -21.09 -21.13
CA ASN A 45 22.45 -21.54 -21.86
C ASN A 45 23.76 -21.19 -21.13
N GLY A 46 23.68 -20.68 -19.89
CA GLY A 46 24.84 -20.29 -19.08
C GLY A 46 25.44 -18.92 -19.45
N THR A 47 24.88 -18.22 -20.44
CA THR A 47 25.35 -16.86 -20.79
C THR A 47 24.93 -15.87 -19.71
N ALA A 48 25.90 -15.16 -19.13
CA ALA A 48 25.67 -14.08 -18.19
C ALA A 48 25.45 -12.75 -18.94
N ILE A 49 24.38 -12.05 -18.60
CA ILE A 49 24.01 -10.76 -19.17
C ILE A 49 23.96 -9.73 -18.03
N PRO A 50 24.73 -8.63 -18.09
CA PRO A 50 24.67 -7.59 -17.08
C PRO A 50 23.28 -6.94 -17.07
N LEU A 51 22.68 -6.84 -15.89
CA LEU A 51 21.33 -6.34 -15.69
C LEU A 51 21.35 -4.82 -15.47
N PRO A 52 20.71 -4.00 -16.32
CA PRO A 52 20.65 -2.56 -16.11
C PRO A 52 20.00 -2.22 -14.76
N PRO A 53 20.41 -1.14 -14.07
CA PRO A 53 19.86 -0.77 -12.76
C PRO A 53 18.33 -0.64 -12.75
N GLN A 54 17.76 -0.07 -13.81
CA GLN A 54 16.32 0.09 -13.98
C GLN A 54 15.58 -1.27 -14.03
N VAL A 55 16.17 -2.27 -14.70
CA VAL A 55 15.56 -3.60 -14.81
C VAL A 55 15.68 -4.34 -13.48
N HIS A 56 16.79 -4.15 -12.75
CA HIS A 56 16.96 -4.69 -11.40
C HIS A 56 15.86 -4.21 -10.45
N GLU A 57 15.60 -2.89 -10.40
CA GLU A 57 14.54 -2.33 -9.57
C GLU A 57 13.14 -2.87 -9.93
N ILE A 58 12.87 -3.03 -11.23
CA ILE A 58 11.61 -3.61 -11.70
C ILE A 58 11.48 -5.05 -11.21
N LEU A 59 12.51 -5.88 -11.41
CA LEU A 59 12.48 -7.28 -10.98
C LEU A 59 12.32 -7.42 -9.46
N LEU A 60 12.96 -6.55 -8.68
CA LEU A 60 12.79 -6.53 -7.22
C LEU A 60 11.33 -6.29 -6.85
N LYS A 61 10.71 -5.23 -7.38
CA LYS A 61 9.30 -4.91 -7.11
C LYS A 61 8.35 -6.04 -7.56
N VAL A 62 8.64 -6.67 -8.69
CA VAL A 62 7.87 -7.82 -9.20
C VAL A 62 8.01 -9.01 -8.26
N ALA A 63 9.24 -9.34 -7.84
CA ALA A 63 9.49 -10.46 -6.94
C ALA A 63 8.85 -10.25 -5.56
N GLU A 64 8.90 -9.04 -5.00
CA GLU A 64 8.20 -8.67 -3.76
C GLU A 64 6.68 -8.81 -3.89
N ALA A 65 6.12 -8.35 -5.01
CA ALA A 65 4.69 -8.48 -5.27
C ALA A 65 4.26 -9.94 -5.36
N LEU A 66 4.99 -10.77 -6.11
CA LEU A 66 4.69 -12.20 -6.23
C LEU A 66 4.89 -12.94 -4.90
N ALA A 67 5.92 -12.60 -4.12
CA ALA A 67 6.19 -13.19 -2.81
C ALA A 67 5.08 -12.90 -1.77
N THR A 68 4.27 -11.87 -2.00
CA THR A 68 3.13 -11.49 -1.14
C THR A 68 1.78 -11.94 -1.70
N GLY A 69 1.79 -12.80 -2.73
CA GLY A 69 0.59 -13.30 -3.39
C GLY A 69 -0.11 -12.28 -4.29
N MET A 70 0.52 -11.13 -4.58
CA MET A 70 -0.04 -10.12 -5.47
C MET A 70 0.21 -10.47 -6.94
N SER A 71 -0.81 -10.27 -7.77
CA SER A 71 -0.70 -10.44 -9.23
C SER A 71 0.08 -9.28 -9.86
N VAL A 72 0.86 -9.55 -10.91
CA VAL A 72 1.64 -8.54 -11.63
C VAL A 72 1.22 -8.48 -13.09
N THR A 73 0.90 -7.29 -13.58
CA THR A 73 0.59 -7.06 -15.00
C THR A 73 1.75 -6.36 -15.72
N VAL A 74 2.18 -6.93 -16.83
CA VAL A 74 3.16 -6.32 -17.75
C VAL A 74 2.43 -5.92 -19.03
N ALA A 75 2.45 -4.63 -19.36
CA ALA A 75 1.80 -4.09 -20.56
C ALA A 75 2.64 -2.95 -21.18
N PRO A 76 2.73 -2.83 -22.51
CA PRO A 76 3.32 -1.66 -23.15
C PRO A 76 2.51 -0.39 -22.84
N LEU A 77 3.20 0.74 -22.69
CA LEU A 77 2.55 2.04 -22.41
C LEU A 77 1.52 2.44 -23.47
N HIS A 78 1.75 2.08 -24.73
CA HIS A 78 0.84 2.37 -25.85
C HIS A 78 -0.23 1.29 -26.07
N ALA A 79 -0.41 0.38 -25.12
CA ALA A 79 -1.46 -0.62 -25.19
C ALA A 79 -2.84 0.04 -25.21
N ARG A 80 -3.69 -0.42 -26.13
CA ARG A 80 -5.11 -0.09 -26.15
C ARG A 80 -5.82 -1.10 -25.27
N LEU A 81 -6.38 -0.63 -24.17
CA LEU A 81 -7.18 -1.44 -23.28
C LEU A 81 -8.65 -1.33 -23.65
N THR A 82 -9.36 -2.44 -23.57
CA THR A 82 -10.81 -2.46 -23.60
C THR A 82 -11.37 -1.77 -22.36
N THR A 83 -12.66 -1.40 -22.38
CA THR A 83 -13.32 -0.86 -21.18
C THR A 83 -13.35 -1.81 -19.99
N GLN A 84 -13.15 -3.11 -20.20
CA GLN A 84 -13.07 -4.05 -19.08
C GLN A 84 -11.68 -3.97 -18.45
N GLU A 85 -10.63 -4.16 -19.23
CA GLU A 85 -9.23 -4.07 -18.77
C GLU A 85 -8.91 -2.71 -18.14
N ALA A 86 -9.43 -1.63 -18.71
CA ALA A 86 -9.27 -0.29 -18.16
C ALA A 86 -10.00 -0.10 -16.81
N ALA A 87 -11.15 -0.75 -16.63
CA ALA A 87 -11.90 -0.67 -15.38
C ALA A 87 -11.20 -1.48 -14.29
N ASP A 88 -10.72 -2.67 -14.65
CA ASP A 88 -9.93 -3.53 -13.78
C ASP A 88 -8.62 -2.82 -13.38
N PHE A 89 -7.95 -2.14 -14.31
CA PHE A 89 -6.75 -1.34 -14.04
C PHE A 89 -6.99 -0.20 -13.03
N LEU A 90 -8.12 0.50 -13.14
CA LEU A 90 -8.48 1.59 -12.22
C LEU A 90 -9.11 1.08 -10.91
N GLY A 91 -9.39 -0.22 -10.78
CA GLY A 91 -10.06 -0.79 -9.61
C GLY A 91 -11.51 -0.32 -9.45
N ILE A 92 -12.21 -0.01 -10.55
CA ILE A 92 -13.59 0.47 -10.54
C ILE A 92 -14.51 -0.44 -11.36
N SER A 93 -15.82 -0.32 -11.16
CA SER A 93 -16.77 -1.06 -11.99
C SER A 93 -16.75 -0.58 -13.45
N ARG A 94 -16.90 -1.50 -14.40
CA ARG A 94 -17.02 -1.15 -15.84
C ARG A 94 -18.14 -0.13 -16.13
N PRO A 95 -19.35 -0.22 -15.54
CA PRO A 95 -20.37 0.82 -15.70
C PRO A 95 -19.89 2.21 -15.26
N THR A 96 -19.14 2.30 -14.16
CA THR A 96 -18.54 3.56 -13.70
C THR A 96 -17.57 4.11 -14.74
N LEU A 97 -16.67 3.28 -15.26
CA LEU A 97 -15.73 3.70 -16.29
C LEU A 97 -16.48 4.19 -17.55
N VAL A 98 -17.50 3.47 -18.01
CA VAL A 98 -18.27 3.87 -19.21
C VAL A 98 -18.90 5.25 -19.01
N ARG A 99 -19.46 5.53 -17.83
CA ARG A 99 -20.01 6.86 -17.50
C ARG A 99 -18.94 7.94 -17.55
N MET A 100 -17.72 7.66 -17.08
CA MET A 100 -16.61 8.61 -17.11
C MET A 100 -16.15 8.90 -18.55
N LEU A 101 -16.07 7.87 -19.39
CA LEU A 101 -15.73 8.01 -20.81
C LEU A 101 -16.79 8.81 -21.58
N GLU A 102 -18.07 8.57 -21.30
CA GLU A 102 -19.18 9.32 -21.91
C GLU A 102 -19.27 10.77 -21.42
N ALA A 103 -18.86 11.03 -20.18
CA ALA A 103 -18.71 12.38 -19.63
C ALA A 103 -17.44 13.10 -20.11
N GLY A 104 -16.58 12.46 -20.93
CA GLY A 104 -15.35 13.06 -21.45
C GLY A 104 -14.23 13.22 -20.42
N LYS A 105 -14.32 12.56 -19.25
CA LYS A 105 -13.27 12.60 -18.22
C LYS A 105 -12.00 11.85 -18.63
N LEU A 106 -12.14 10.88 -19.52
CA LEU A 106 -11.06 10.05 -20.04
C LEU A 106 -11.17 9.98 -21.57
N PRO A 107 -10.06 10.10 -22.32
CA PRO A 107 -10.06 9.90 -23.76
C PRO A 107 -10.52 8.48 -24.11
N MET A 108 -11.25 8.32 -25.21
CA MET A 108 -11.53 7.02 -25.79
C MET A 108 -11.39 7.04 -27.30
N THR A 109 -10.90 5.94 -27.87
CA THR A 109 -10.95 5.69 -29.31
C THR A 109 -12.00 4.63 -29.60
N LYS A 110 -12.72 4.80 -30.72
CA LYS A 110 -13.79 3.88 -31.15
C LYS A 110 -13.57 3.44 -32.60
N PRO A 111 -12.53 2.63 -32.89
CA PRO A 111 -12.35 2.05 -34.21
C PRO A 111 -13.40 0.93 -34.39
N GLY A 112 -14.59 1.31 -34.86
CA GLY A 112 -15.75 0.42 -35.00
C GLY A 112 -16.66 0.39 -33.77
N ARG A 113 -17.10 -0.81 -33.35
CA ARG A 113 -18.13 -0.96 -32.30
C ARG A 113 -17.58 -0.85 -30.87
N HIS A 114 -16.33 -1.23 -30.65
CA HIS A 114 -15.72 -1.32 -29.32
C HIS A 114 -15.02 -0.02 -28.92
N ARG A 115 -15.13 0.34 -27.63
CA ARG A 115 -14.43 1.47 -27.03
C ARG A 115 -13.08 0.98 -26.49
N PHE A 116 -12.02 1.71 -26.78
CA PHE A 116 -10.68 1.48 -26.27
C PHE A 116 -10.16 2.74 -25.57
N VAL A 117 -9.35 2.54 -24.55
CA VAL A 117 -8.65 3.59 -23.79
C VAL A 117 -7.16 3.28 -23.83
N MET A 118 -6.30 4.28 -24.02
CA MET A 118 -4.86 4.03 -23.96
C MET A 118 -4.42 3.91 -22.50
N LEU A 119 -3.51 2.96 -22.22
CA LEU A 119 -2.96 2.80 -20.88
C LEU A 119 -2.31 4.10 -20.35
N ARG A 120 -1.62 4.84 -21.21
CA ARG A 120 -1.08 6.16 -20.89
C ARG A 120 -2.14 7.09 -20.30
N ASP A 121 -3.30 7.21 -20.94
CA ASP A 121 -4.36 8.12 -20.49
C ASP A 121 -4.91 7.70 -19.12
N LEU A 122 -4.93 6.39 -18.83
CA LEU A 122 -5.35 5.86 -17.52
C LEU A 122 -4.33 6.15 -16.42
N LEU A 123 -3.03 6.08 -16.74
CA LEU A 123 -1.95 6.44 -15.82
C LEU A 123 -2.01 7.92 -15.47
N ASP A 124 -2.08 8.78 -16.50
CA ASP A 124 -2.18 10.24 -16.33
C ASP A 124 -3.40 10.61 -15.47
N PHE A 125 -4.55 9.96 -15.72
CA PHE A 125 -5.76 10.15 -14.93
C PHE A 125 -5.59 9.72 -13.46
N ARG A 126 -4.96 8.57 -13.20
CA ARG A 126 -4.73 8.07 -11.83
C ARG A 126 -3.80 9.00 -11.04
N GLU A 127 -2.75 9.52 -11.69
CA GLU A 127 -1.83 10.47 -11.06
C GLU A 127 -2.55 11.77 -10.70
N GLU A 128 -3.37 12.31 -11.59
CA GLU A 128 -4.16 13.51 -11.34
C GLU A 128 -5.13 13.32 -10.16
N GLU A 129 -5.87 12.21 -10.13
CA GLU A 129 -6.78 11.89 -9.02
C GLU A 129 -6.05 11.72 -7.69
N CYS A 130 -4.83 11.16 -7.71
CA CYS A 130 -3.98 11.05 -6.53
C CYS A 130 -3.57 12.44 -6.02
N ARG A 131 -3.15 13.33 -6.94
CA ARG A 131 -2.79 14.71 -6.61
C ARG A 131 -3.96 15.46 -5.99
N VAL A 132 -5.13 15.44 -6.64
CA VAL A 132 -6.34 16.11 -6.14
C VAL A 132 -6.75 15.59 -4.76
N ARG A 133 -6.65 14.27 -4.53
CA ARG A 133 -6.94 13.66 -3.23
C ARG A 133 -5.96 14.13 -2.15
N ASN A 134 -4.67 14.14 -2.44
CA ASN A 134 -3.64 14.58 -1.49
C ASN A 134 -3.78 16.06 -1.16
N GLU A 135 -4.09 16.90 -2.15
CA GLU A 135 -4.39 18.32 -1.91
C GLU A 135 -5.64 18.52 -1.05
N ALA A 136 -6.69 17.71 -1.26
CA ALA A 136 -7.89 17.77 -0.42
C ALA A 136 -7.60 17.36 1.03
N LEU A 137 -6.79 16.32 1.24
CA LEU A 137 -6.33 15.91 2.57
C LEU A 137 -5.48 16.99 3.22
N GLY A 138 -4.55 17.61 2.48
CA GLY A 138 -3.75 18.74 2.96
C GLY A 138 -4.63 19.90 3.45
N ARG A 139 -5.62 20.31 2.65
CA ARG A 139 -6.58 21.35 3.05
C ARG A 139 -7.36 21.00 4.33
N MET A 140 -7.72 19.73 4.52
CA MET A 140 -8.39 19.28 5.75
C MET A 140 -7.47 19.37 6.97
N ILE A 141 -6.19 19.02 6.81
CA ILE A 141 -5.17 19.13 7.87
C ILE A 141 -4.94 20.60 8.22
N ASP A 142 -4.69 21.45 7.23
CA ASP A 142 -4.48 22.89 7.43
C ASP A 142 -5.66 23.55 8.16
N SER A 143 -6.89 23.17 7.79
CA SER A 143 -8.10 23.66 8.47
C SER A 143 -8.18 23.18 9.93
N ALA A 144 -7.81 21.94 10.21
CA ALA A 144 -7.83 21.37 11.56
C ALA A 144 -6.73 21.95 12.47
N GLU A 145 -5.58 22.31 11.91
CA GLU A 145 -4.51 23.03 12.61
C GLU A 145 -4.91 24.48 12.92
N HIS A 146 -5.53 25.17 11.96
CA HIS A 146 -6.07 26.51 12.17
C HIS A 146 -7.13 26.54 13.29
N ASP A 147 -7.94 25.48 13.41
CA ASP A 147 -8.96 25.35 14.45
C ASP A 147 -8.42 24.82 15.79
N ASP A 148 -7.09 24.66 15.91
CA ASP A 148 -6.34 24.22 17.11
C ASP A 148 -6.90 22.93 17.74
N LEU A 149 -7.40 22.02 16.90
CA LEU A 149 -8.05 20.78 17.34
C LEU A 149 -7.04 19.75 17.84
N TYR A 150 -5.77 19.86 17.43
CA TYR A 150 -4.69 18.96 17.84
C TYR A 150 -4.26 19.22 19.30
N THR A 151 -4.09 20.48 19.71
CA THR A 151 -3.76 20.78 21.12
C THR A 151 -4.92 20.47 22.07
N LYS A 152 -6.16 20.60 21.59
CA LYS A 152 -7.38 20.35 22.36
C LYS A 152 -7.62 18.86 22.66
N THR A 153 -7.01 17.95 21.90
CA THR A 153 -7.12 16.50 22.14
C THR A 153 -6.03 15.97 23.08
N ASP A 154 -4.84 16.58 23.12
CA ASP A 154 -3.77 16.23 24.07
C ASP A 154 -4.10 16.62 25.52
N GLY A 155 -4.82 17.74 25.73
CA GLY A 155 -5.25 18.17 27.07
C GLY A 155 -6.18 17.18 27.79
N ALA A 156 -6.93 16.37 27.05
CA ALA A 156 -7.88 15.41 27.61
C ALA A 156 -7.21 14.10 28.08
N ARG A 157 -5.94 13.84 27.70
CA ARG A 157 -5.20 12.63 28.11
C ARG A 157 -4.50 12.81 29.45
N LEU A 158 -4.14 14.04 29.83
CA LEU A 158 -3.38 14.33 31.05
C LEU A 158 -4.23 14.44 32.33
N MET A 159 -5.56 14.61 32.23
CA MET A 159 -6.44 14.69 33.42
C MET A 159 -6.89 13.33 34.00
N ARG A 160 -6.61 12.20 33.32
CA ARG A 160 -7.05 10.86 33.80
C ARG A 160 -6.05 10.12 34.70
N THR A 161 -4.85 10.67 34.93
CA THR A 161 -3.77 9.93 35.63
C THR A 161 -3.58 10.34 37.11
N SER A 162 -4.47 11.13 37.70
CA SER A 162 -4.31 11.61 39.09
C SER A 162 -5.33 11.07 40.11
N VAL A 163 -6.02 9.95 39.85
CA VAL A 163 -7.01 9.39 40.81
C VAL A 163 -6.69 7.98 41.33
N VAL A 164 -5.45 7.48 41.19
CA VAL A 164 -5.06 6.20 41.79
C VAL A 164 -3.74 6.33 42.53
N SER A 165 -3.78 6.86 43.77
CA SER A 165 -2.83 6.51 44.84
C SER A 165 -3.36 6.97 46.20
N GLY A 166 -3.45 6.06 47.17
CA GLY A 166 -4.03 6.25 48.51
C GLY A 166 -4.83 5.03 48.96
N GLU A 167 -4.24 3.83 48.98
CA GLU A 167 -3.51 3.26 50.13
C GLU A 167 -4.43 2.55 51.14
N ARG A 168 -4.57 1.22 50.96
CA ARG A 168 -5.11 0.28 51.96
C ARG A 168 -3.95 -0.15 52.87
N ALA A 169 -3.98 0.28 54.14
CA ALA A 169 -3.23 -0.36 55.23
C ALA A 169 -4.24 -0.78 56.32
N GLY A 170 -4.23 -2.07 56.68
CA GLY A 170 -5.16 -2.66 57.64
C GLY A 170 -4.71 -2.51 59.10
N ARG A 171 -5.70 -2.24 59.97
CA ARG A 171 -5.92 -2.55 61.41
C ARG A 171 -4.71 -2.68 62.36
N PRO A 172 -4.88 -2.16 63.60
CA PRO A 172 -5.26 -3.07 64.69
C PRO A 172 -6.39 -2.54 65.60
N VAL A 173 -7.04 -3.48 66.27
CA VAL A 173 -8.10 -3.28 67.27
C VAL A 173 -7.42 -3.07 68.62
N GLU A 174 -7.50 -1.86 69.18
CA GLU A 174 -7.05 -1.61 70.55
C GLU A 174 -8.11 -2.06 71.56
N ARG A 175 -7.63 -2.78 72.57
CA ARG A 175 -8.37 -3.21 73.75
C ARG A 175 -8.33 -2.07 74.76
N GLU A 176 -9.47 -1.50 75.10
CA GLU A 176 -9.63 -0.75 76.33
C GLU A 176 -10.15 -1.68 77.43
N ASN A 177 -9.39 -1.73 78.50
CA ASN A 177 -9.66 -2.42 79.74
C ASN A 177 -10.37 -1.40 80.65
N SER A 178 -11.58 -1.69 81.13
CA SER A 178 -12.14 -0.97 82.29
C SER A 178 -12.76 -1.95 83.27
N THR A 179 -12.30 -1.79 84.48
CA THR A 179 -12.43 -2.55 85.71
C THR A 179 -13.85 -2.57 86.29
N ASP A 180 -14.09 -3.61 87.11
CA ASP A 180 -14.99 -3.69 88.28
C ASP A 180 -16.48 -3.35 88.13
N LEU A 181 -17.35 -4.31 88.48
CA LEU A 181 -17.93 -4.39 89.83
C LEU A 181 -18.85 -5.64 89.96
N THR A 182 -18.70 -6.31 91.10
CA THR A 182 -19.63 -7.14 91.93
C THR A 182 -21.13 -7.02 91.58
N ASP A 183 -22.00 -8.03 91.73
CA ASP A 183 -22.25 -8.91 92.89
C ASP A 183 -23.35 -9.95 92.55
N ALA A 184 -23.46 -11.00 93.39
CA ALA A 184 -24.48 -12.08 93.49
C ALA A 184 -24.20 -13.45 92.83
#